data_AF-A0A9D5CSN4-F1
#
_entry.id   AF-A0A9D5CSN4-F1
#
_cell.length_a   1.000
_cell.length_b   1.000
_cell.length_c   1.000
_cell.angle_alpha   90.00
_cell.angle_beta   90.00
_cell.angle_gamma   90.00
#
_symmetry.space_group_name_H-M   'P 1'
#
loop_
_entity.id
_entity.type
_entity.pdbx_description
1 polymer ?
#
loop_
_entity_poly.entity_id
_entity_poly.type
_entity_poly.pdbx_seq_one_letter_code
_entity_poly.pdbx_strand_id
1 'polypeptide(L)'
;MKGKSSSKFQFLVMAGISSFAYYIIPNFFFPSITALSCICWIWKSSITAQQIGSGLHGLGLGSFALDWNTISGYLGSPMAFPLFTIINTTAGIVLILYIIVPIAYWSNLFEARRFPIFSIDVFDYDGKVYNVSRVLNPETNQLDLEAYNNYSKLYQSISFVFKSGFEFAALVASIVHVALLDGRSVWQQFIQAYKDEGTAGDVHNHLMRKYKAIPSWWYYSIIVISLGLGFAICEGFGKEFQLPFWGILLACALVLVFLPPLGVILATSSKIPSTATFAELIISYLYPGRPFANMTFNIYSSMSINTAFEFLYQLKLGHYMKIPPRHMFISQVISWGVIGPQRLYYPDGLYGSMYYFFLIGLTMPIIVWLLSRAFPAKRWIRSINFPVLFTASASILPATAVNFWSWCAAGVLFHVVVLRRFGNEWIDKGYLLSAALDAGSIIAGFVISASLQLPAGVYGLSWWGLDFDDHCPLASCPTVPDVNVPGCPTI
;
A
#
# COMPACT_ATOMS: atom_id res chain seq x y z
N MET A 1 -40.92 11.28 20.75
CA MET A 1 -39.95 12.39 20.91
C MET A 1 -38.97 12.34 19.74
N LYS A 2 -38.82 13.40 18.94
CA LYS A 2 -37.79 13.43 17.89
C LYS A 2 -36.43 13.71 18.55
N GLY A 3 -35.52 12.75 18.49
CA GLY A 3 -34.17 12.90 19.03
C GLY A 3 -33.45 14.07 18.37
N LYS A 4 -32.80 14.91 19.16
CA LYS A 4 -32.01 16.05 18.68
C LYS A 4 -30.83 15.50 17.88
N SER A 5 -30.88 15.61 16.55
CA SER A 5 -29.77 15.15 15.69
C SER A 5 -28.48 15.80 16.18
N SER A 6 -27.49 14.98 16.54
CA SER A 6 -26.16 15.51 16.85
C SER A 6 -25.60 16.20 15.60
N SER A 7 -24.78 17.23 15.81
CA SER A 7 -24.04 17.83 14.71
C SER A 7 -23.11 16.78 14.07
N LYS A 8 -22.92 16.84 12.75
CA LYS A 8 -21.98 15.98 12.02
C LYS A 8 -20.59 15.96 12.68
N PHE A 9 -20.16 17.11 13.23
CA PHE A 9 -18.92 17.24 14.00
C PHE A 9 -18.94 16.52 15.36
N GLN A 10 -20.07 16.57 16.08
CA GLN A 10 -20.20 15.83 17.36
C GLN A 10 -20.14 14.32 17.15
N PHE A 11 -20.76 13.83 16.06
CA PHE A 11 -20.66 12.42 15.67
C PHE A 11 -19.21 12.03 15.34
N LEU A 12 -18.51 12.83 14.52
CA LEU A 12 -17.10 12.64 14.18
C LEU A 12 -16.20 12.55 15.42
N VAL A 13 -16.32 13.49 16.37
CA VAL A 13 -15.51 13.52 17.59
C VAL A 13 -15.83 12.33 18.51
N MET A 14 -17.12 12.01 18.71
CA MET A 14 -17.51 10.89 19.56
C MET A 14 -17.01 9.55 18.98
N ALA A 15 -17.20 9.33 17.67
CA ALA A 15 -16.69 8.15 16.99
C ALA A 15 -15.15 8.08 17.03
N GLY A 16 -14.46 9.22 16.91
CA GLY A 16 -12.99 9.28 16.96
C GLY A 16 -12.44 8.93 18.34
N ILE A 17 -13.07 9.41 19.41
CA ILE A 17 -12.72 9.04 20.80
C ILE A 17 -13.03 7.55 21.05
N SER A 18 -14.15 7.03 20.54
CA SER A 18 -14.47 5.60 20.63
C SER A 18 -13.47 4.72 19.87
N SER A 19 -13.06 5.13 18.66
CA SER A 19 -12.01 4.47 17.88
C SER A 19 -10.68 4.48 18.63
N PHE A 20 -10.28 5.64 19.15
CA PHE A 20 -9.06 5.80 19.93
C PHE A 20 -9.03 4.84 21.13
N ALA A 21 -10.12 4.79 21.91
CA ALA A 21 -10.22 3.92 23.06
C ALA A 21 -10.24 2.42 22.68
N TYR A 22 -10.90 2.08 21.57
CA TYR A 22 -10.91 0.71 21.06
C TYR A 22 -9.53 0.26 20.57
N TYR A 23 -8.81 1.10 19.83
CA TYR A 23 -7.51 0.77 19.21
C TYR A 23 -6.42 0.42 20.22
N ILE A 24 -6.55 0.86 21.48
CA ILE A 24 -5.68 0.39 22.59
C ILE A 24 -5.77 -1.14 22.76
N ILE A 25 -6.89 -1.77 22.44
CA ILE A 25 -7.05 -3.22 22.54
C ILE A 25 -6.16 -3.96 21.52
N PRO A 26 -6.35 -3.84 20.18
CA PRO A 26 -5.52 -4.56 19.22
C PRO A 26 -4.07 -4.05 19.18
N ASN A 27 -3.76 -2.82 19.57
CA ASN A 27 -2.40 -2.29 19.47
C ASN A 27 -1.53 -2.49 20.74
N PHE A 28 -2.12 -2.91 21.87
CA PHE A 28 -1.39 -3.02 23.15
C PHE A 28 -1.83 -4.18 24.06
N PHE A 29 -3.13 -4.50 24.15
CA PHE A 29 -3.58 -5.57 25.04
C PHE A 29 -3.69 -6.94 24.35
N PHE A 30 -4.08 -6.96 23.07
CA PHE A 30 -4.38 -8.17 22.31
C PHE A 30 -4.08 -8.01 20.79
N PRO A 31 -2.81 -7.78 20.40
CA PRO A 31 -2.30 -7.89 19.02
C PRO A 31 -2.96 -8.94 18.14
N SER A 32 -3.13 -10.19 18.57
CA SER A 32 -3.67 -11.24 17.69
C SER A 32 -5.15 -11.03 17.26
N ILE A 33 -5.86 -10.03 17.80
CA ILE A 33 -7.17 -9.57 17.26
C ILE A 33 -7.06 -9.01 15.82
N THR A 34 -5.86 -8.65 15.37
CA THR A 34 -5.61 -8.32 13.96
C THR A 34 -5.74 -9.55 13.05
N ALA A 35 -5.66 -10.79 13.57
CA ALA A 35 -5.70 -12.01 12.76
C ALA A 35 -6.27 -13.23 13.54
N LEU A 36 -7.59 -13.26 13.78
CA LEU A 36 -8.23 -14.36 14.51
C LEU A 36 -8.57 -15.54 13.60
N SER A 37 -7.60 -16.43 13.35
CA SER A 37 -7.73 -17.63 12.52
C SER A 37 -8.42 -18.79 13.25
N CYS A 38 -9.76 -18.76 13.33
CA CYS A 38 -10.59 -19.72 14.08
C CYS A 38 -10.32 -21.20 13.74
N ILE A 39 -10.02 -21.53 12.49
CA ILE A 39 -9.75 -22.91 12.04
C ILE A 39 -8.46 -23.47 12.67
N CYS A 40 -7.42 -22.66 12.83
CA CYS A 40 -6.14 -23.10 13.41
C CYS A 40 -6.27 -23.46 14.90
N TRP A 41 -7.18 -22.80 15.63
CA TRP A 41 -7.43 -23.12 17.04
C TRP A 41 -8.07 -24.50 17.22
N ILE A 42 -8.90 -24.93 16.25
CA ILE A 42 -9.57 -26.24 16.24
C ILE A 42 -8.61 -27.33 15.73
N TRP A 43 -7.87 -27.08 14.64
CA TRP A 43 -7.00 -28.07 13.98
C TRP A 43 -5.50 -27.73 14.07
N LYS A 44 -4.94 -27.94 15.27
CA LYS A 44 -3.54 -27.59 15.60
C LYS A 44 -2.46 -28.48 14.98
N SER A 45 -2.80 -29.67 14.46
CA SER A 45 -1.84 -30.65 13.94
C SER A 45 -1.91 -30.89 12.43
N SER A 46 -2.83 -30.24 11.71
CA SER A 46 -3.03 -30.44 10.27
C SER A 46 -2.48 -29.27 9.46
N ILE A 47 -1.47 -29.54 8.63
CA ILE A 47 -0.91 -28.58 7.67
C ILE A 47 -2.02 -28.01 6.77
N THR A 48 -2.83 -28.88 6.16
CA THR A 48 -3.87 -28.46 5.21
C THR A 48 -4.96 -27.61 5.88
N ALA A 49 -5.34 -27.92 7.12
CA ALA A 49 -6.30 -27.09 7.86
C ALA A 49 -5.74 -25.71 8.18
N GLN A 50 -4.44 -25.61 8.52
CA GLN A 50 -3.80 -24.32 8.79
C GLN A 50 -3.51 -23.53 7.51
N GLN A 51 -3.14 -24.17 6.40
CA GLN A 51 -3.05 -23.54 5.07
C GLN A 51 -4.38 -22.90 4.63
N ILE A 52 -5.51 -23.56 4.90
CA ILE A 52 -6.84 -23.03 4.59
C ILE A 52 -7.27 -21.94 5.58
N GLY A 53 -6.98 -22.16 6.87
CA GLY A 53 -7.47 -21.33 7.98
C GLY A 53 -6.65 -20.08 8.30
N SER A 54 -5.34 -20.11 8.05
CA SER A 54 -4.43 -19.00 8.33
C SER A 54 -4.74 -17.82 7.44
N GLY A 55 -4.90 -16.65 8.03
CA GLY A 55 -5.08 -15.39 7.31
C GLY A 55 -3.78 -14.61 7.10
N LEU A 56 -2.71 -14.89 7.85
CA LEU A 56 -1.40 -14.27 7.59
C LEU A 56 -0.61 -15.04 6.54
N HIS A 57 -0.63 -16.38 6.61
CA HIS A 57 0.23 -17.28 5.83
C HIS A 57 -0.55 -18.29 4.98
N GLY A 58 -1.88 -18.14 4.88
CA GLY A 58 -2.76 -19.06 4.15
C GLY A 58 -3.91 -18.36 3.42
N LEU A 59 -5.00 -19.10 3.20
CA LEU A 59 -6.17 -18.62 2.43
C LEU A 59 -7.16 -17.78 3.25
N GLY A 60 -7.04 -17.75 4.58
CA GLY A 60 -7.84 -16.91 5.48
C GLY A 60 -9.27 -17.37 5.72
N LEU A 61 -9.62 -18.63 5.41
CA LEU A 61 -11.00 -19.11 5.55
C LEU A 61 -11.41 -19.11 7.03
N GLY A 62 -12.34 -18.23 7.41
CA GLY A 62 -12.76 -18.07 8.79
C GLY A 62 -11.74 -17.34 9.69
N SER A 63 -10.77 -16.65 9.09
CA SER A 63 -9.87 -15.72 9.80
C SER A 63 -10.41 -14.29 9.70
N PHE A 64 -10.55 -13.58 10.82
CA PHE A 64 -11.12 -12.23 10.85
C PHE A 64 -10.27 -11.28 11.71
N ALA A 65 -10.07 -10.05 11.24
CA ALA A 65 -9.63 -8.93 12.05
C ALA A 65 -10.84 -8.23 12.68
N LEU A 66 -10.71 -7.84 13.95
CA LEU A 66 -11.61 -6.82 14.54
C LEU A 66 -10.94 -5.44 14.61
N ASP A 67 -9.66 -5.35 14.23
CA ASP A 67 -8.92 -4.10 14.10
C ASP A 67 -9.27 -3.34 12.81
N TRP A 68 -9.56 -2.04 12.94
CA TRP A 68 -9.86 -1.18 11.81
C TRP A 68 -8.67 -0.94 10.90
N ASN A 69 -7.44 -0.82 11.41
CA ASN A 69 -6.26 -0.60 10.57
C ASN A 69 -5.99 -1.82 9.67
N THR A 70 -6.22 -3.02 10.17
CA THR A 70 -6.16 -4.26 9.38
C THR A 70 -7.26 -4.30 8.32
N ILE A 71 -8.47 -3.84 8.65
CA ILE A 71 -9.61 -3.76 7.71
C ILE A 71 -9.37 -2.73 6.59
N SER A 72 -8.93 -1.50 6.92
CA SER A 72 -8.84 -0.39 5.96
C SER A 72 -7.45 -0.24 5.31
N GLY A 73 -6.38 -0.72 5.94
CA GLY A 73 -5.00 -0.34 5.63
C GLY A 73 -4.46 -0.76 4.25
N TYR A 74 -5.06 -1.75 3.59
CA TYR A 74 -4.61 -2.19 2.25
C TYR A 74 -5.60 -1.88 1.13
N LEU A 75 -6.88 -2.17 1.35
CA LEU A 75 -7.92 -1.95 0.34
C LEU A 75 -8.56 -0.55 0.44
N GLY A 76 -8.14 0.29 1.39
CA GLY A 76 -8.81 1.53 1.76
C GLY A 76 -10.09 1.26 2.55
N SER A 77 -10.73 2.30 3.10
CA SER A 77 -11.96 2.13 3.88
C SER A 77 -13.10 1.49 3.06
N PRO A 78 -13.67 0.34 3.47
CA PRO A 78 -14.80 -0.28 2.78
C PRO A 78 -16.06 0.60 2.78
N MET A 79 -16.18 1.58 3.68
CA MET A 79 -17.29 2.53 3.68
C MET A 79 -17.19 3.57 2.56
N ALA A 80 -15.99 3.83 2.03
CA ALA A 80 -15.79 4.83 0.99
C ALA A 80 -16.11 4.33 -0.42
N PHE A 81 -16.10 3.01 -0.64
CA PHE A 81 -16.30 2.39 -1.95
C PHE A 81 -17.79 2.21 -2.31
N PRO A 82 -18.15 2.31 -3.61
CA PRO A 82 -19.46 1.89 -4.09
C PRO A 82 -19.73 0.40 -3.84
N LEU A 83 -20.98 0.06 -3.51
CA LEU A 83 -21.40 -1.34 -3.27
C LEU A 83 -21.08 -2.27 -4.45
N PHE A 84 -21.21 -1.80 -5.70
CA PHE A 84 -20.87 -2.63 -6.87
C PHE A 84 -19.37 -2.98 -6.91
N THR A 85 -18.47 -2.05 -6.53
CA THR A 85 -17.03 -2.32 -6.42
C THR A 85 -16.78 -3.38 -5.37
N ILE A 86 -17.43 -3.29 -4.20
CA ILE A 86 -17.26 -4.25 -3.10
C ILE A 86 -17.71 -5.65 -3.51
N ILE A 87 -18.89 -5.78 -4.15
CA ILE A 87 -19.42 -7.07 -4.62
C ILE A 87 -18.46 -7.69 -5.66
N ASN A 88 -18.02 -6.92 -6.66
CA ASN A 88 -17.09 -7.43 -7.68
C ASN A 88 -15.71 -7.80 -7.10
N THR A 89 -15.19 -7.00 -6.17
CA THR A 89 -13.91 -7.28 -5.48
C THR A 89 -14.02 -8.56 -4.66
N THR A 90 -15.11 -8.72 -3.90
CA THR A 90 -15.37 -9.92 -3.10
C THR A 90 -15.53 -11.15 -3.99
N ALA A 91 -16.29 -11.05 -5.08
CA ALA A 91 -16.47 -12.15 -6.04
C ALA A 91 -15.14 -12.56 -6.70
N GLY A 92 -14.29 -11.59 -7.06
CA GLY A 92 -12.94 -11.84 -7.57
C GLY A 92 -12.05 -12.56 -6.54
N ILE A 93 -12.06 -12.11 -5.28
CA ILE A 93 -11.32 -12.79 -4.19
C ILE A 93 -11.82 -14.22 -3.98
N VAL A 94 -13.14 -14.45 -3.95
CA VAL A 94 -13.74 -15.78 -3.84
C VAL A 94 -13.29 -16.69 -4.99
N LEU A 95 -13.38 -16.21 -6.23
CA LEU A 95 -13.00 -16.99 -7.41
C LEU A 95 -11.50 -17.30 -7.46
N ILE A 96 -10.63 -16.33 -7.15
CA ILE A 96 -9.18 -16.51 -7.27
C ILE A 96 -8.62 -17.27 -6.06
N LEU A 97 -8.87 -16.78 -4.84
CA LEU A 97 -8.22 -17.29 -3.62
C LEU A 97 -8.87 -18.58 -3.10
N TYR A 98 -10.17 -18.77 -3.29
CA TYR A 98 -10.91 -19.91 -2.70
C TYR A 98 -11.35 -20.97 -3.72
N ILE A 99 -11.21 -20.72 -5.03
CA ILE A 99 -11.50 -21.72 -6.08
C ILE A 99 -10.23 -22.03 -6.89
N ILE A 100 -9.65 -21.05 -7.58
CA ILE A 100 -8.53 -21.29 -8.51
C ILE A 100 -7.25 -21.70 -7.77
N VAL A 101 -6.83 -20.96 -6.75
CA VAL A 101 -5.61 -21.24 -5.98
C VAL A 101 -5.64 -22.64 -5.34
N PRO A 102 -6.70 -23.04 -4.61
CA PRO A 102 -6.95 -24.42 -4.18
C PRO A 102 -6.78 -25.47 -5.27
N ILE A 103 -7.52 -25.35 -6.38
CA ILE A 103 -7.52 -26.35 -7.46
C ILE A 103 -6.11 -26.49 -8.04
N ALA A 104 -5.39 -25.38 -8.24
CA ALA A 104 -4.03 -25.40 -8.77
C ALA A 104 -2.99 -25.98 -7.78
N TYR A 105 -3.07 -25.62 -6.49
CA TYR A 105 -2.17 -26.15 -5.46
C TYR A 105 -2.34 -27.67 -5.31
N TRP A 106 -3.58 -28.14 -5.15
CA TRP A 106 -3.86 -29.56 -4.96
C TRP A 106 -3.80 -30.39 -6.25
N SER A 107 -3.88 -29.80 -7.44
CA SER A 107 -3.49 -30.48 -8.69
C SER A 107 -1.97 -30.49 -8.95
N ASN A 108 -1.17 -29.86 -8.08
CA ASN A 108 0.28 -29.69 -8.21
C ASN A 108 0.70 -28.97 -9.50
N LEU A 109 -0.12 -28.02 -9.97
CA LEU A 109 0.21 -27.17 -11.10
C LEU A 109 1.46 -26.34 -10.78
N PHE A 110 2.41 -26.24 -11.71
CA PHE A 110 3.71 -25.58 -11.52
C PHE A 110 4.55 -26.10 -10.34
N GLU A 111 4.37 -27.37 -9.94
CA GLU A 111 5.01 -27.97 -8.75
C GLU A 111 4.70 -27.24 -7.43
N ALA A 112 3.57 -26.52 -7.38
CA ALA A 112 3.19 -25.62 -6.31
C ALA A 112 3.27 -26.20 -4.89
N ARG A 113 3.07 -27.51 -4.71
CA ARG A 113 3.08 -28.15 -3.39
C ARG A 113 4.44 -28.09 -2.67
N ARG A 114 5.53 -27.85 -3.40
CA ARG A 114 6.88 -27.63 -2.84
C ARG A 114 7.00 -26.33 -2.05
N PHE A 115 6.08 -25.40 -2.25
CA PHE A 115 6.14 -24.03 -1.74
C PHE A 115 4.97 -23.75 -0.79
N PRO A 116 5.05 -22.69 0.04
CA PRO A 116 3.91 -22.19 0.79
C PRO A 116 2.75 -21.83 -0.16
N ILE A 117 1.51 -22.14 0.23
CA ILE A 117 0.32 -21.83 -0.59
C ILE A 117 0.14 -20.32 -0.79
N PHE A 118 0.52 -19.53 0.22
CA PHE A 118 0.44 -18.08 0.23
C PHE A 118 1.78 -17.46 0.69
N SER A 119 2.51 -16.84 -0.24
CA SER A 119 3.76 -16.10 0.03
C SER A 119 4.05 -15.13 -1.13
N ILE A 120 4.81 -14.06 -0.88
CA ILE A 120 5.32 -13.13 -1.89
C ILE A 120 6.77 -13.45 -2.32
N ASP A 121 7.39 -14.44 -1.70
CA ASP A 121 8.79 -14.81 -1.90
C ASP A 121 8.97 -15.63 -3.18
N VAL A 122 10.22 -15.66 -3.63
CA VAL A 122 10.69 -16.49 -4.74
C VAL A 122 11.54 -17.64 -4.19
N PHE A 123 11.42 -18.82 -4.79
CA PHE A 123 11.98 -20.06 -4.28
C PHE A 123 12.89 -20.76 -5.29
N ASP A 124 13.87 -21.50 -4.80
CA ASP A 124 14.59 -22.52 -5.58
C ASP A 124 13.81 -23.85 -5.62
N TYR A 125 14.31 -24.82 -6.40
CA TYR A 125 13.67 -26.13 -6.57
C TYR A 125 13.50 -26.94 -5.26
N ASP A 126 14.34 -26.65 -4.26
CA ASP A 126 14.32 -27.27 -2.93
C ASP A 126 13.35 -26.57 -1.96
N GLY A 127 12.56 -25.59 -2.42
CA GLY A 127 11.63 -24.85 -1.57
C GLY A 127 12.28 -23.83 -0.63
N LYS A 128 13.56 -23.49 -0.83
CA LYS A 128 14.25 -22.45 -0.04
C LYS A 128 14.13 -21.11 -0.74
N VAL A 129 14.23 -20.01 0.01
CA VAL A 129 14.20 -18.66 -0.55
C VAL A 129 15.36 -18.47 -1.53
N TYR A 130 15.05 -18.02 -2.75
CA TYR A 130 15.97 -17.99 -3.88
C TYR A 130 17.14 -17.02 -3.66
N ASN A 131 18.38 -17.51 -3.76
CA ASN A 131 19.57 -16.70 -3.53
C ASN A 131 19.99 -15.92 -4.79
N VAL A 132 19.52 -14.68 -4.91
CA VAL A 132 19.78 -13.78 -6.06
C VAL A 132 21.28 -13.54 -6.29
N SER A 133 22.09 -13.45 -5.23
CA SER A 133 23.54 -13.19 -5.33
C SER A 133 24.33 -14.32 -6.00
N ARG A 134 23.74 -15.51 -6.20
CA ARG A 134 24.38 -16.62 -6.92
C ARG A 134 24.25 -16.53 -8.44
N VAL A 135 23.32 -15.73 -8.96
CA VAL A 135 23.01 -15.64 -10.40
C VAL A 135 23.21 -14.25 -10.98
N LEU A 136 23.64 -13.29 -10.16
CA LEU A 136 24.03 -11.96 -10.60
C LEU A 136 25.57 -11.87 -10.66
N ASN A 137 26.11 -11.49 -11.80
CA ASN A 137 27.54 -11.21 -11.91
C ASN A 137 27.87 -9.91 -11.14
N PRO A 138 28.78 -9.94 -10.14
CA PRO A 138 29.02 -8.80 -9.24
C PRO A 138 29.75 -7.62 -9.89
N GLU A 139 30.42 -7.82 -11.03
CA GLU A 139 31.14 -6.75 -11.73
C GLU A 139 30.25 -6.04 -12.75
N THR A 140 29.37 -6.78 -13.43
CA THR A 140 28.53 -6.26 -14.53
C THR A 140 27.08 -5.99 -14.12
N ASN A 141 26.64 -6.48 -12.95
CA ASN A 141 25.25 -6.42 -12.48
C ASN A 141 24.24 -6.97 -13.51
N GLN A 142 24.67 -7.96 -14.30
CA GLN A 142 23.86 -8.67 -15.28
C GLN A 142 23.55 -10.09 -14.80
N LEU A 143 22.47 -10.67 -15.33
CA LEU A 143 22.10 -12.05 -15.07
C LEU A 143 23.12 -13.00 -15.73
N ASP A 144 23.78 -13.82 -14.92
CA ASP A 144 24.63 -14.91 -15.39
C ASP A 144 23.75 -16.11 -15.74
N LEU A 145 23.62 -16.39 -17.04
CA LEU A 145 22.80 -17.48 -17.55
C LEU A 145 23.37 -18.87 -17.24
N GLU A 146 24.70 -19.00 -17.11
CA GLU A 146 25.34 -20.28 -16.79
C GLU A 146 25.15 -20.60 -15.30
N ALA A 147 25.42 -19.62 -14.42
CA ALA A 147 25.14 -19.75 -13.00
C ALA A 147 23.64 -19.97 -12.71
N TYR A 148 22.75 -19.31 -13.44
CA TYR A 148 21.30 -19.52 -13.35
C TYR A 148 20.90 -20.96 -13.73
N ASN A 149 21.33 -21.44 -14.89
CA ASN A 149 21.00 -22.79 -15.36
C ASN A 149 21.58 -23.89 -14.45
N ASN A 150 22.73 -23.64 -13.81
CA ASN A 150 23.38 -24.58 -12.90
C ASN A 150 22.81 -24.56 -11.48
N TYR A 151 22.19 -23.46 -11.02
CA TYR A 151 21.62 -23.38 -9.67
C TYR A 151 20.19 -23.95 -9.61
N SER A 152 19.21 -23.21 -10.16
CA SER A 152 17.82 -23.65 -10.24
C SER A 152 17.01 -22.68 -11.10
N LYS A 153 15.89 -23.15 -11.65
CA LYS A 153 14.86 -22.25 -12.16
C LYS A 153 14.22 -21.49 -11.00
N LEU A 154 13.82 -20.25 -11.24
CA LEU A 154 13.09 -19.46 -10.25
C LEU A 154 11.63 -19.93 -10.15
N TYR A 155 11.21 -20.34 -8.97
CA TYR A 155 9.83 -20.71 -8.64
C TYR A 155 9.16 -19.65 -7.78
N GLN A 156 7.82 -19.68 -7.75
CA GLN A 156 6.98 -18.75 -7.01
C GLN A 156 5.85 -19.52 -6.33
N SER A 157 5.32 -18.98 -5.23
CA SER A 157 4.08 -19.49 -4.63
C SER A 157 2.93 -19.45 -5.66
N ILE A 158 1.99 -20.38 -5.53
CA ILE A 158 0.85 -20.43 -6.46
C ILE A 158 -0.03 -19.16 -6.37
N SER A 159 -0.13 -18.56 -5.18
CA SER A 159 -0.80 -17.28 -4.98
C SER A 159 -0.14 -16.15 -5.76
N PHE A 160 1.19 -16.12 -5.82
CA PHE A 160 1.93 -15.07 -6.52
C PHE A 160 1.81 -15.24 -8.04
N VAL A 161 1.93 -16.48 -8.54
CA VAL A 161 1.72 -16.79 -9.97
C VAL A 161 0.34 -16.32 -10.44
N PHE A 162 -0.74 -16.64 -9.71
CA PHE A 162 -2.08 -16.18 -10.08
C PHE A 162 -2.27 -14.67 -9.88
N LYS A 163 -1.70 -14.06 -8.84
CA LYS A 163 -1.71 -12.59 -8.66
C LYS A 163 -1.14 -11.90 -9.92
N SER A 164 0.06 -12.29 -10.36
CA SER A 164 0.69 -11.72 -11.56
C SER A 164 -0.12 -12.01 -12.84
N GLY A 165 -0.67 -13.22 -12.98
CA GLY A 165 -1.55 -13.56 -14.10
C GLY A 165 -2.81 -12.70 -14.19
N PHE A 166 -3.48 -12.47 -13.06
CA PHE A 166 -4.68 -11.64 -12.98
C PHE A 166 -4.38 -10.13 -13.08
N GLU A 167 -3.18 -9.67 -12.71
CA GLU A 167 -2.74 -8.29 -12.98
C GLU A 167 -2.67 -8.00 -14.49
N PHE A 168 -2.11 -8.91 -15.29
CA PHE A 168 -2.14 -8.79 -16.75
C PHE A 168 -3.57 -8.76 -17.30
N ALA A 169 -4.43 -9.67 -16.83
CA ALA A 169 -5.82 -9.75 -17.24
C ALA A 169 -6.59 -8.47 -16.88
N ALA A 170 -6.38 -7.93 -15.67
CA ALA A 170 -7.01 -6.70 -15.20
C ALA A 170 -6.63 -5.48 -16.05
N LEU A 171 -5.37 -5.38 -16.50
CA LEU A 171 -4.91 -4.28 -17.33
C LEU A 171 -5.51 -4.33 -18.74
N VAL A 172 -5.54 -5.51 -19.39
CA VAL A 172 -6.18 -5.66 -20.70
C VAL A 172 -7.69 -5.42 -20.59
N ALA A 173 -8.34 -5.99 -19.56
CA ALA A 173 -9.74 -5.73 -19.26
C ALA A 173 -10.02 -4.24 -19.01
N SER A 174 -9.11 -3.50 -18.35
CA SER A 174 -9.28 -2.06 -18.10
C SER A 174 -9.39 -1.25 -19.39
N ILE A 175 -8.55 -1.55 -20.39
CA ILE A 175 -8.58 -0.87 -21.69
C ILE A 175 -9.86 -1.24 -22.42
N VAL A 176 -10.17 -2.54 -22.51
CA VAL A 176 -11.34 -3.03 -23.28
C VAL A 176 -12.65 -2.54 -22.67
N HIS A 177 -12.78 -2.53 -21.34
CA HIS A 177 -13.94 -2.02 -20.62
C HIS A 177 -14.18 -0.54 -20.91
N VAL A 178 -13.15 0.30 -20.72
CA VAL A 178 -13.26 1.74 -20.98
C VAL A 178 -13.49 2.01 -22.47
N ALA A 179 -12.82 1.30 -23.39
CA ALA A 179 -12.99 1.51 -24.82
C ALA A 179 -14.41 1.18 -25.32
N LEU A 180 -15.02 0.09 -24.83
CA LEU A 180 -16.33 -0.37 -25.28
C LEU A 180 -17.51 0.32 -24.58
N LEU A 181 -17.41 0.58 -23.27
CA LEU A 181 -18.52 1.10 -22.47
C LEU A 181 -18.46 2.63 -22.33
N ASP A 182 -17.33 3.14 -21.85
CA ASP A 182 -17.15 4.56 -21.55
C ASP A 182 -16.53 5.37 -22.68
N GLY A 183 -16.01 4.74 -23.74
CA GLY A 183 -15.16 5.40 -24.74
C GLY A 183 -15.84 6.60 -25.40
N ARG A 184 -17.15 6.52 -25.63
CA ARG A 184 -17.96 7.64 -26.16
C ARG A 184 -18.12 8.78 -25.15
N SER A 185 -18.39 8.47 -23.88
CA SER A 185 -18.62 9.47 -22.83
C SER A 185 -17.30 10.15 -22.43
N VAL A 186 -16.20 9.41 -22.40
CA VAL A 186 -14.83 9.90 -22.19
C VAL A 186 -14.40 10.83 -23.33
N TRP A 187 -14.63 10.42 -24.58
CA TRP A 187 -14.29 11.25 -25.74
C TRP A 187 -15.09 12.56 -25.78
N GLN A 188 -16.40 12.51 -25.48
CA GLN A 188 -17.24 13.70 -25.36
C GLN A 188 -16.77 14.62 -24.22
N GLN A 189 -16.48 14.09 -23.03
CA GLN A 189 -15.98 14.87 -21.91
C GLN A 189 -14.60 15.47 -22.17
N PHE A 190 -13.71 14.75 -22.87
CA PHE A 190 -12.39 15.26 -23.27
C PHE A 190 -12.52 16.44 -24.26
N ILE A 191 -13.36 16.31 -25.28
CA ILE A 191 -13.66 17.40 -26.22
C ILE A 191 -14.29 18.60 -25.49
N GLN A 192 -15.23 18.35 -24.57
CA GLN A 192 -15.91 19.41 -23.83
C GLN A 192 -14.94 20.14 -22.89
N ALA A 193 -14.10 19.41 -22.15
CA ALA A 193 -13.08 19.98 -21.29
C ALA A 193 -12.04 20.83 -22.07
N TYR A 194 -11.69 20.41 -23.29
CA TYR A 194 -10.81 21.19 -24.18
C TYR A 194 -11.48 22.47 -24.70
N LYS A 195 -12.80 22.45 -24.94
CA LYS A 195 -13.55 23.61 -25.45
C LYS A 195 -13.96 24.61 -24.37
N ASP A 196 -14.24 24.15 -23.16
CA ASP A 196 -14.89 24.99 -22.14
C ASP A 196 -13.94 25.89 -21.34
N GLU A 197 -12.61 25.70 -21.38
CA GLU A 197 -11.59 26.50 -20.65
C GLU A 197 -11.96 26.88 -19.18
N GLY A 198 -12.61 25.96 -18.44
CA GLY A 198 -13.04 26.20 -17.05
C GLY A 198 -14.36 26.97 -16.88
N THR A 199 -15.15 27.14 -17.94
CA THR A 199 -16.48 27.76 -17.87
C THR A 199 -17.60 26.81 -17.40
N ALA A 200 -17.35 25.50 -17.31
CA ALA A 200 -18.31 24.50 -16.86
C ALA A 200 -19.04 24.92 -15.56
N GLY A 201 -20.38 24.83 -15.58
CA GLY A 201 -21.31 25.53 -14.68
C GLY A 201 -21.42 25.02 -13.23
N ASP A 202 -20.36 24.45 -12.66
CA ASP A 202 -20.32 24.07 -11.24
C ASP A 202 -20.12 25.31 -10.34
N VAL A 203 -20.84 25.36 -9.21
CA VAL A 203 -20.62 26.30 -8.10
C VAL A 203 -19.14 26.34 -7.70
N HIS A 204 -18.46 25.19 -7.70
CA HIS A 204 -17.04 25.16 -7.36
C HIS A 204 -16.17 25.92 -8.38
N ASN A 205 -16.44 25.79 -9.68
CA ASN A 205 -15.76 26.55 -10.73
C ASN A 205 -16.07 28.04 -10.62
N HIS A 206 -17.34 28.41 -10.41
CA HIS A 206 -17.75 29.81 -10.27
C HIS A 206 -16.97 30.53 -9.16
N LEU A 207 -16.85 29.92 -7.99
CA LEU A 207 -16.05 30.44 -6.88
C LEU A 207 -14.54 30.50 -7.18
N MET A 208 -14.05 29.61 -8.05
CA MET A 208 -12.63 29.53 -8.40
C MET A 208 -12.20 30.47 -9.54
N ARG A 209 -13.14 31.05 -10.31
CA ARG A 209 -12.87 32.06 -11.35
C ARG A 209 -12.08 33.28 -10.84
N LYS A 210 -12.09 33.56 -9.53
CA LYS A 210 -11.28 34.60 -8.90
C LYS A 210 -9.77 34.33 -8.97
N TYR A 211 -9.34 33.07 -9.10
CA TYR A 211 -7.95 32.67 -9.11
C TYR A 211 -7.42 32.46 -10.53
N LYS A 212 -6.20 32.92 -10.80
CA LYS A 212 -5.55 32.73 -12.10
C LYS A 212 -5.19 31.25 -12.29
N ALA A 213 -5.59 30.68 -13.42
CA ALA A 213 -5.22 29.33 -13.85
C ALA A 213 -3.69 29.14 -13.91
N ILE A 214 -3.25 27.89 -13.84
CA ILE A 214 -1.84 27.49 -13.96
C ILE A 214 -1.44 27.61 -15.44
N PRO A 215 -0.38 28.36 -15.80
CA PRO A 215 0.07 28.44 -17.18
C PRO A 215 0.56 27.07 -17.69
N SER A 216 0.11 26.66 -18.89
CA SER A 216 0.47 25.36 -19.47
C SER A 216 1.99 25.14 -19.60
N TRP A 217 2.75 26.22 -19.79
CA TRP A 217 4.21 26.16 -19.86
C TRP A 217 4.88 25.64 -18.58
N TRP A 218 4.25 25.76 -17.40
CA TRP A 218 4.78 25.17 -16.16
C TRP A 218 4.85 23.64 -16.25
N TYR A 219 3.83 23.01 -16.83
CA TYR A 219 3.81 21.56 -17.05
C TYR A 219 4.86 21.14 -18.09
N TYR A 220 4.94 21.84 -19.23
CA TYR A 220 5.91 21.53 -20.28
C TYR A 220 7.36 21.69 -19.79
N SER A 221 7.68 22.73 -19.01
CA SER A 221 8.99 22.91 -18.42
C SER A 221 9.38 21.76 -17.48
N ILE A 222 8.47 21.29 -16.63
CA ILE A 222 8.73 20.15 -15.74
C ILE A 222 8.97 18.88 -16.56
N ILE A 223 8.14 18.59 -17.56
CA ILE A 223 8.30 17.40 -18.42
C ILE A 223 9.68 17.41 -19.11
N VAL A 224 10.09 18.54 -19.69
CA VAL A 224 11.40 18.68 -20.36
C VAL A 224 12.56 18.51 -19.37
N ILE A 225 12.49 19.11 -18.18
CA ILE A 225 13.53 18.98 -17.15
C ILE A 225 13.60 17.53 -16.64
N SER A 226 12.46 16.89 -16.35
CA SER A 226 12.40 15.52 -15.85
C SER A 226 12.90 14.50 -16.89
N LEU A 227 12.58 14.68 -18.17
CA LEU A 227 13.13 13.87 -19.26
C LEU A 227 14.65 14.08 -19.40
N GLY A 228 15.12 15.32 -19.37
CA GLY A 228 16.55 15.64 -19.45
C GLY A 228 17.35 15.02 -18.30
N LEU A 229 16.83 15.08 -17.06
CA LEU A 229 17.42 14.42 -15.90
C LEU A 229 17.37 12.89 -16.02
N GLY A 230 16.26 12.33 -16.52
CA GLY A 230 16.15 10.89 -16.78
C GLY A 230 17.21 10.39 -17.76
N PHE A 231 17.38 11.07 -18.90
CA PHE A 231 18.45 10.75 -19.86
C PHE A 231 19.85 10.88 -19.24
N ALA A 232 20.09 11.94 -18.46
CA ALA A 232 21.38 12.16 -17.80
C ALA A 232 21.72 11.08 -16.75
N ILE A 233 20.71 10.54 -16.04
CA ILE A 233 20.89 9.45 -15.07
C ILE A 233 21.14 8.12 -15.78
N CYS A 234 20.39 7.84 -16.86
CA CYS A 234 20.43 6.53 -17.53
C CYS A 234 21.61 6.36 -18.50
N GLU A 235 21.99 7.41 -19.23
CA GLU A 235 23.16 7.38 -20.14
C GLU A 235 24.46 7.89 -19.46
N GLY A 236 24.34 8.62 -18.35
CA GLY A 236 25.47 9.06 -17.52
C GLY A 236 25.93 8.00 -16.51
N PHE A 237 26.73 8.42 -15.53
CA PHE A 237 27.18 7.59 -14.39
C PHE A 237 27.64 6.17 -14.79
N GLY A 238 28.45 6.04 -15.85
CA GLY A 238 28.96 4.75 -16.30
C GLY A 238 27.91 3.74 -16.79
N LYS A 239 26.65 4.16 -16.98
CA LYS A 239 25.49 3.31 -17.32
C LYS A 239 25.12 2.26 -16.26
N GLU A 240 25.33 2.57 -14.98
CA GLU A 240 24.99 1.71 -13.84
C GLU A 240 23.52 1.21 -13.85
N PHE A 241 22.56 2.06 -14.23
CA PHE A 241 21.14 1.70 -14.35
C PHE A 241 20.83 0.81 -15.56
N GLN A 242 21.77 0.67 -16.49
CA GLN A 242 21.71 -0.14 -17.71
C GLN A 242 20.58 0.21 -18.72
N LEU A 243 19.56 0.99 -18.35
CA LEU A 243 18.45 1.38 -19.21
C LEU A 243 18.92 2.40 -20.28
N PRO A 244 18.71 2.16 -21.58
CA PRO A 244 19.03 3.13 -22.63
C PRO A 244 17.96 4.23 -22.77
N PHE A 245 18.32 5.36 -23.38
CA PHE A 245 17.41 6.52 -23.57
C PHE A 245 16.04 6.17 -24.17
N TRP A 246 15.97 5.22 -25.11
CA TRP A 246 14.71 4.81 -25.74
C TRP A 246 13.76 4.09 -24.75
N GLY A 247 14.29 3.47 -23.69
CA GLY A 247 13.50 2.90 -22.61
C GLY A 247 12.71 3.96 -21.84
N ILE A 248 13.28 5.15 -21.63
CA ILE A 248 12.57 6.27 -20.98
C ILE A 248 11.44 6.79 -21.88
N LEU A 249 11.71 6.95 -23.18
CA LEU A 249 10.70 7.38 -24.15
C LEU A 249 9.54 6.36 -24.23
N LEU A 250 9.85 5.07 -24.22
CA LEU A 250 8.87 4.00 -24.17
C LEU A 250 8.06 4.04 -22.86
N ALA A 251 8.70 4.24 -21.71
CA ALA A 251 8.00 4.39 -20.43
C ALA A 251 7.01 5.57 -20.46
N CYS A 252 7.42 6.74 -20.97
CA CYS A 252 6.53 7.89 -21.13
C CYS A 252 5.37 7.62 -22.10
N ALA A 253 5.61 6.87 -23.20
CA ALA A 253 4.54 6.46 -24.10
C ALA A 253 3.52 5.53 -23.42
N LEU A 254 3.98 4.57 -22.60
CA LEU A 254 3.08 3.72 -21.80
C LEU A 254 2.25 4.55 -20.81
N VAL A 255 2.87 5.51 -20.11
CA VAL A 255 2.14 6.42 -19.19
C VAL A 255 1.02 7.15 -19.92
N LEU A 256 1.30 7.73 -21.10
CA LEU A 256 0.30 8.46 -21.89
C LEU A 256 -0.87 7.57 -22.36
N VAL A 257 -0.61 6.30 -22.68
CA VAL A 257 -1.64 5.34 -23.11
C VAL A 257 -2.48 4.83 -21.93
N PHE A 258 -1.86 4.53 -20.79
CA PHE A 258 -2.54 3.91 -19.64
C PHE A 258 -3.20 4.91 -18.69
N LEU A 259 -2.71 6.15 -18.59
CA LEU A 259 -3.24 7.14 -17.65
C LEU A 259 -4.75 7.45 -17.88
N PRO A 260 -5.25 7.64 -19.12
CA PRO A 260 -6.68 7.90 -19.34
C PRO A 260 -7.61 6.73 -18.92
N PRO A 261 -7.47 5.48 -19.39
CA PRO A 261 -8.38 4.40 -19.02
C PRO A 261 -8.31 4.04 -17.53
N LEU A 262 -7.12 4.02 -16.93
CA LEU A 262 -6.98 3.79 -15.49
C LEU A 262 -7.62 4.92 -14.67
N GLY A 263 -7.58 6.16 -15.16
CA GLY A 263 -8.25 7.32 -14.54
C GLY A 263 -9.77 7.21 -14.55
N VAL A 264 -10.37 6.66 -15.60
CA VAL A 264 -11.83 6.40 -15.68
C VAL A 264 -12.26 5.34 -14.68
N ILE A 265 -11.46 4.27 -14.54
CA ILE A 265 -11.73 3.19 -13.57
C ILE A 265 -11.52 3.68 -12.13
N LEU A 266 -10.51 4.50 -11.88
CA LEU A 266 -10.35 5.18 -10.59
C LEU A 266 -11.55 6.09 -10.29
N ALA A 267 -12.03 6.86 -11.26
CA ALA A 267 -13.17 7.76 -11.06
C ALA A 267 -14.50 7.03 -10.79
N THR A 268 -14.71 5.85 -11.37
CA THR A 268 -15.97 5.08 -11.27
C THR A 268 -15.95 4.05 -10.13
N SER A 269 -14.86 3.30 -9.98
CA SER A 269 -14.74 2.20 -9.01
C SER A 269 -13.99 2.58 -7.73
N SER A 270 -13.23 3.68 -7.74
CA SER A 270 -12.26 4.08 -6.72
C SER A 270 -11.05 3.14 -6.54
N LYS A 271 -10.84 2.17 -7.44
CA LYS A 271 -9.68 1.27 -7.46
C LYS A 271 -8.77 1.57 -8.65
N ILE A 272 -7.46 1.28 -8.51
CA ILE A 272 -6.45 1.43 -9.56
C ILE A 272 -5.83 0.05 -9.84
N PRO A 273 -5.95 -0.49 -11.07
CA PRO A 273 -5.17 -1.66 -11.50
C PRO A 273 -3.65 -1.38 -11.51
N SER A 274 -2.84 -2.35 -11.10
CA SER A 274 -1.38 -2.23 -11.15
C SER A 274 -0.85 -2.34 -12.59
N THR A 275 0.07 -1.43 -12.96
CA THR A 275 0.78 -1.47 -14.25
C THR A 275 2.17 -2.10 -14.15
N ALA A 276 2.68 -2.32 -12.94
CA ALA A 276 4.07 -2.69 -12.68
C ALA A 276 4.49 -3.95 -13.44
N THR A 277 3.76 -5.04 -13.23
CA THR A 277 4.02 -6.36 -13.80
C THR A 277 4.02 -6.33 -15.34
N PHE A 278 3.19 -5.48 -15.96
CA PHE A 278 3.13 -5.31 -17.41
C PHE A 278 4.27 -4.46 -17.97
N ALA A 279 4.65 -3.40 -17.27
CA ALA A 279 5.83 -2.61 -17.63
C ALA A 279 7.10 -3.49 -17.57
N GLU A 280 7.24 -4.29 -16.51
CA GLU A 280 8.34 -5.25 -16.35
C GLU A 280 8.37 -6.28 -17.47
N LEU A 281 7.22 -6.83 -17.86
CA LEU A 281 7.12 -7.79 -18.97
C LEU A 281 7.59 -7.20 -20.31
N ILE A 282 7.17 -5.97 -20.64
CA ILE A 282 7.56 -5.30 -21.90
C ILE A 282 9.08 -5.12 -21.97
N ILE A 283 9.69 -4.51 -20.95
CA ILE A 283 11.13 -4.23 -20.98
C ILE A 283 11.97 -5.50 -20.86
N SER A 284 11.49 -6.52 -20.12
CA SER A 284 12.18 -7.81 -20.01
C SER A 284 12.24 -8.55 -21.35
N TYR A 285 11.20 -8.42 -22.19
CA TYR A 285 11.20 -9.00 -23.54
C TYR A 285 12.04 -8.20 -24.53
N LEU A 286 11.97 -6.86 -24.50
CA LEU A 286 12.71 -5.99 -25.41
C LEU A 286 14.19 -5.84 -25.04
N TYR A 287 14.57 -6.07 -23.78
CA TYR A 287 15.90 -5.83 -23.25
C TYR A 287 16.29 -6.82 -22.13
N PRO A 288 16.43 -8.12 -22.46
CA PRO A 288 16.61 -9.20 -21.50
C PRO A 288 17.97 -9.17 -20.76
N GLY A 289 18.04 -9.89 -19.64
CA GLY A 289 19.26 -10.14 -18.86
C GLY A 289 19.73 -9.00 -17.94
N ARG A 290 18.97 -7.89 -17.88
CA ARG A 290 19.37 -6.63 -17.20
C ARG A 290 18.36 -6.23 -16.12
N PRO A 291 18.48 -6.76 -14.89
CA PRO A 291 17.47 -6.54 -13.85
C PRO A 291 17.37 -5.07 -13.41
N PHE A 292 18.48 -4.32 -13.40
CA PHE A 292 18.49 -2.88 -13.09
C PHE A 292 17.73 -2.06 -14.13
N ALA A 293 17.87 -2.37 -15.42
CA ALA A 293 17.13 -1.70 -16.48
C ALA A 293 15.61 -1.97 -16.34
N ASN A 294 15.24 -3.21 -16.01
CA ASN A 294 13.85 -3.60 -15.75
C ASN A 294 13.24 -2.79 -14.59
N MET A 295 13.90 -2.77 -13.42
CA MET A 295 13.45 -2.00 -12.26
C MET A 295 13.33 -0.50 -12.57
N THR A 296 14.34 0.07 -13.24
CA THR A 296 14.34 1.50 -13.62
C THR A 296 13.17 1.85 -14.55
N PHE A 297 12.87 0.99 -15.52
CA PHE A 297 11.73 1.16 -16.41
C PHE A 297 10.38 1.04 -15.69
N ASN A 298 10.22 0.09 -14.76
CA ASN A 298 9.02 -0.02 -13.94
C ASN A 298 8.81 1.25 -13.08
N ILE A 299 9.87 1.78 -12.47
CA ILE A 299 9.79 3.05 -11.72
C ILE A 299 9.31 4.19 -12.64
N TYR A 300 9.95 4.42 -13.79
CA TYR A 300 9.57 5.52 -14.69
C TYR A 300 8.16 5.40 -15.28
N SER A 301 7.63 4.18 -15.42
CA SER A 301 6.27 3.96 -15.94
C SER A 301 5.22 3.95 -14.82
N SER A 302 5.31 3.02 -13.87
CA SER A 302 4.26 2.77 -12.88
C SER A 302 4.20 3.79 -11.76
N MET A 303 5.34 4.28 -11.26
CA MET A 303 5.31 5.33 -10.23
C MET A 303 4.78 6.65 -10.81
N SER A 304 5.16 6.98 -12.05
CA SER A 304 4.63 8.15 -12.76
C SER A 304 3.11 8.15 -12.90
N ILE A 305 2.48 6.99 -13.12
CA ILE A 305 1.01 6.87 -13.16
C ILE A 305 0.40 7.11 -11.77
N ASN A 306 0.97 6.50 -10.71
CA ASN A 306 0.48 6.69 -9.34
C ASN A 306 0.62 8.15 -8.89
N THR A 307 1.79 8.76 -9.06
CA THR A 307 2.04 10.19 -8.76
C THR A 307 1.11 11.10 -9.56
N ALA A 308 0.81 10.79 -10.82
CA ALA A 308 -0.16 11.56 -11.61
C ALA A 308 -1.59 11.50 -11.02
N PHE A 309 -2.04 10.35 -10.53
CA PHE A 309 -3.34 10.24 -9.87
C PHE A 309 -3.38 10.95 -8.50
N GLU A 310 -2.34 10.83 -7.69
CA GLU A 310 -2.24 11.58 -6.43
C GLU A 310 -2.24 13.09 -6.67
N PHE A 311 -1.49 13.56 -7.67
CA PHE A 311 -1.44 14.96 -8.07
C PHE A 311 -2.81 15.48 -8.52
N LEU A 312 -3.54 14.71 -9.34
CA LEU A 312 -4.92 15.03 -9.76
C LEU A 312 -5.90 15.05 -8.57
N TYR A 313 -5.79 14.08 -7.65
CA TYR A 313 -6.60 14.03 -6.43
C TYR A 313 -6.39 15.26 -5.55
N GLN A 314 -5.13 15.65 -5.32
CA GLN A 314 -4.78 16.81 -4.52
C GLN A 314 -5.19 18.14 -5.18
N LEU A 315 -5.08 18.27 -6.51
CA LEU A 315 -5.63 19.43 -7.23
C LEU A 315 -7.15 19.53 -7.09
N LYS A 316 -7.86 18.39 -7.20
CA LYS A 316 -9.33 18.31 -7.03
C LYS A 316 -9.74 18.67 -5.60
N LEU A 317 -9.02 18.18 -4.58
CA LEU A 317 -9.23 18.54 -3.18
C LEU A 317 -9.02 20.04 -2.95
N GLY A 318 -7.93 20.62 -3.48
CA GLY A 318 -7.68 22.06 -3.43
C GLY A 318 -8.78 22.90 -4.08
N HIS A 319 -9.33 22.43 -5.21
CA HIS A 319 -10.46 23.06 -5.90
C HIS A 319 -11.74 23.06 -5.06
N TYR A 320 -11.99 21.99 -4.28
CA TYR A 320 -13.09 21.96 -3.31
C TYR A 320 -12.85 22.90 -2.12
N MET A 321 -11.64 22.87 -1.55
CA MET A 321 -11.23 23.71 -0.40
C MET A 321 -10.99 25.20 -0.73
N LYS A 322 -11.09 25.60 -1.99
CA LYS A 322 -10.83 26.97 -2.48
C LYS A 322 -9.40 27.48 -2.27
N ILE A 323 -8.45 26.54 -2.35
CA ILE A 323 -7.02 26.85 -2.35
C ILE A 323 -6.61 27.32 -3.76
N PRO A 324 -5.86 28.42 -3.92
CA PRO A 324 -5.51 28.93 -5.25
C PRO A 324 -4.67 27.92 -6.06
N PRO A 325 -4.99 27.61 -7.34
CA PRO A 325 -4.38 26.50 -8.06
C PRO A 325 -2.86 26.60 -8.22
N ARG A 326 -2.33 27.82 -8.41
CA ARG A 326 -0.88 28.05 -8.54
C ARG A 326 -0.11 27.73 -7.26
N HIS A 327 -0.68 28.04 -6.08
CA HIS A 327 -0.04 27.71 -4.81
C HIS A 327 -0.10 26.20 -4.53
N MET A 328 -1.20 25.53 -4.91
CA MET A 328 -1.29 24.07 -4.85
C MET A 328 -0.23 23.40 -5.73
N PHE A 329 -0.12 23.81 -7.00
CA PHE A 329 0.89 23.31 -7.93
C PHE A 329 2.32 23.52 -7.42
N ILE A 330 2.64 24.74 -6.96
CA ILE A 330 3.97 25.04 -6.40
C ILE A 330 4.25 24.16 -5.17
N SER A 331 3.29 24.00 -4.26
CA SER A 331 3.45 23.14 -3.07
C SER A 331 3.74 21.68 -3.46
N GLN A 332 3.03 21.15 -4.45
CA GLN A 332 3.22 19.78 -4.94
C GLN A 332 4.58 19.60 -5.63
N VAL A 333 4.96 20.50 -6.53
CA VAL A 333 6.24 20.44 -7.26
C VAL A 333 7.43 20.71 -6.35
N ILE A 334 7.27 21.55 -5.32
CA ILE A 334 8.28 21.71 -4.28
C ILE A 334 8.39 20.38 -3.50
N SER A 335 7.29 19.84 -2.98
CA SER A 335 7.30 18.60 -2.19
C SER A 335 7.93 17.39 -2.90
N TRP A 336 7.84 17.31 -4.23
CA TRP A 336 8.31 16.14 -5.00
C TRP A 336 9.57 16.39 -5.85
N GLY A 337 9.84 17.61 -6.32
CA GLY A 337 10.80 17.85 -7.41
C GLY A 337 11.87 18.91 -7.15
N VAL A 338 11.56 20.02 -6.47
CA VAL A 338 12.58 21.05 -6.17
C VAL A 338 13.54 20.60 -5.08
N ILE A 339 13.06 19.71 -4.21
CA ILE A 339 13.75 19.36 -2.99
C ILE A 339 14.33 17.93 -3.03
N GLY A 340 15.44 17.76 -3.73
CA GLY A 340 16.33 16.62 -3.47
C GLY A 340 16.97 16.75 -2.07
N PRO A 341 17.64 15.70 -1.54
CA PRO A 341 18.28 15.74 -0.22
C PRO A 341 19.24 16.93 -0.04
N GLN A 342 19.90 17.36 -1.13
CA GLN A 342 20.77 18.53 -1.18
C GLN A 342 20.07 19.91 -1.12
N ARG A 343 18.74 19.98 -1.16
CA ARG A 343 17.95 21.21 -0.91
C ARG A 343 16.95 21.07 0.23
N LEU A 344 16.63 19.84 0.64
CA LEU A 344 15.82 19.56 1.84
C LEU A 344 16.78 19.73 3.01
N TYR A 345 17.73 18.80 3.11
CA TYR A 345 18.49 18.56 4.33
C TYR A 345 19.86 19.23 4.35
N TYR A 346 20.46 19.59 3.20
CA TYR A 346 21.76 20.29 3.16
C TYR A 346 21.73 21.57 4.03
N PRO A 347 22.85 22.02 4.63
CA PRO A 347 22.84 23.10 5.64
C PRO A 347 22.19 24.42 5.18
N ASP A 348 22.32 24.77 3.90
CA ASP A 348 21.70 25.98 3.30
C ASP A 348 20.29 25.72 2.71
N GLY A 349 19.76 24.51 2.85
CA GLY A 349 18.44 24.09 2.40
C GLY A 349 17.31 24.47 3.38
N LEU A 350 16.07 24.48 2.90
CA LEU A 350 14.91 24.95 3.70
C LEU A 350 14.65 24.09 4.95
N TYR A 351 15.05 22.82 4.90
CA TYR A 351 15.00 21.87 6.01
C TYR A 351 16.41 21.47 6.46
N GLY A 352 17.43 22.31 6.26
CA GLY A 352 18.75 22.11 6.88
C GLY A 352 18.65 22.04 8.41
N SER A 353 17.63 22.70 8.96
CA SER A 353 17.20 22.58 10.35
C SER A 353 16.66 21.19 10.75
N MET A 354 16.33 20.30 9.81
CA MET A 354 16.04 18.90 10.13
C MET A 354 17.31 18.15 10.58
N TYR A 355 18.53 18.61 10.24
CA TYR A 355 19.74 18.11 10.91
C TYR A 355 19.78 18.49 12.40
N TYR A 356 19.06 19.52 12.86
CA TYR A 356 18.90 19.73 14.29
C TYR A 356 18.07 18.63 14.97
N PHE A 357 17.34 17.77 14.24
CA PHE A 357 16.78 16.55 14.83
C PHE A 357 17.86 15.53 15.20
N PHE A 358 19.04 15.53 14.56
CA PHE A 358 20.22 14.83 15.09
C PHE A 358 20.70 15.46 16.40
N LEU A 359 20.71 16.80 16.51
CA LEU A 359 21.00 17.47 17.79
C LEU A 359 19.94 17.20 18.85
N ILE A 360 18.65 17.10 18.52
CA ILE A 360 17.58 16.71 19.44
C ILE A 360 17.78 15.25 19.87
N GLY A 361 18.05 14.34 18.93
CA GLY A 361 18.39 12.94 19.21
C GLY A 361 19.63 12.77 20.09
N LEU A 362 20.59 13.70 20.01
CA LEU A 362 21.80 13.72 20.84
C LEU A 362 21.58 14.40 22.20
N THR A 363 20.85 15.52 22.24
CA THR A 363 20.67 16.34 23.46
C THR A 363 19.56 15.84 24.37
N MET A 364 18.47 15.28 23.85
CA MET A 364 17.35 14.79 24.68
C MET A 364 17.78 13.67 25.65
N PRO A 365 18.60 12.67 25.23
CA PRO A 365 19.21 11.72 26.17
C PRO A 365 20.11 12.39 27.23
N ILE A 366 20.87 13.43 26.86
CA ILE A 366 21.76 14.15 27.79
C ILE A 366 20.95 14.97 28.81
N ILE A 367 19.86 15.61 28.38
CA ILE A 367 18.93 16.35 29.26
C ILE A 367 18.26 15.39 30.25
N VAL A 368 17.79 14.24 29.79
CA VAL A 368 17.28 13.17 30.66
C VAL A 368 18.34 12.70 31.66
N TRP A 369 19.57 12.49 31.22
CA TRP A 369 20.68 12.11 32.08
C TRP A 369 20.97 13.15 33.16
N LEU A 370 21.04 14.44 32.81
CA LEU A 370 21.24 15.55 33.74
C LEU A 370 20.07 15.69 34.74
N LEU A 371 18.81 15.65 34.27
CA LEU A 371 17.63 15.71 35.14
C LEU A 371 17.56 14.50 36.09
N SER A 372 18.02 13.33 35.65
CA SER A 372 18.13 12.14 36.52
C SER A 372 19.16 12.29 37.65
N ARG A 373 20.16 13.17 37.48
CA ARG A 373 21.11 13.56 38.53
C ARG A 373 20.58 14.69 39.43
N ALA A 374 19.84 15.66 38.86
CA ALA A 374 19.28 16.78 39.63
C ALA A 374 18.11 16.37 40.54
N PHE A 375 17.28 15.41 40.11
CA PHE A 375 16.10 14.95 40.86
C PHE A 375 16.12 13.42 41.12
N PRO A 376 17.12 12.90 41.87
CA PRO A 376 17.37 11.46 42.00
C PRO A 376 16.23 10.66 42.66
N ALA A 377 15.31 11.33 43.38
CA ALA A 377 14.11 10.70 43.93
C ALA A 377 13.08 10.30 42.84
N LYS A 378 13.04 10.99 41.69
CA LYS A 378 12.05 10.76 40.62
C LYS A 378 12.61 9.80 39.57
N ARG A 379 12.68 8.51 39.93
CA ARG A 379 13.28 7.44 39.11
C ARG A 379 12.77 7.35 37.66
N TRP A 380 11.50 7.66 37.41
CA TRP A 380 10.86 7.62 36.07
C TRP A 380 11.57 8.47 35.01
N ILE A 381 12.25 9.56 35.40
CA ILE A 381 12.98 10.42 34.46
C ILE A 381 14.07 9.62 33.73
N ARG A 382 14.73 8.68 34.43
CA ARG A 382 15.85 7.89 33.93
C ARG A 382 15.46 6.80 32.93
N SER A 383 14.16 6.59 32.70
CA SER A 383 13.62 5.54 31.84
C SER A 383 13.31 6.01 30.41
N ILE A 384 13.22 7.32 30.16
CA ILE A 384 12.80 7.89 28.87
C ILE A 384 13.88 7.66 27.80
N ASN A 385 13.58 6.86 26.77
CA ASN A 385 14.54 6.41 25.75
C ASN A 385 14.19 6.92 24.33
N PHE A 386 14.72 8.10 23.98
CA PHE A 386 14.36 8.81 22.75
C PHE A 386 14.68 8.12 21.40
N PRO A 387 15.79 7.38 21.21
CA PRO A 387 16.04 6.63 19.98
C PRO A 387 14.94 5.65 19.57
N VAL A 388 14.33 4.96 20.54
CA VAL A 388 13.17 4.09 20.28
C VAL A 388 11.99 4.96 19.85
N LEU A 389 11.80 6.12 20.51
CA LEU A 389 10.70 7.06 20.26
C LEU A 389 10.61 7.66 18.86
N PHE A 390 11.69 7.62 18.08
CA PHE A 390 11.66 8.13 16.72
C PHE A 390 11.61 7.03 15.64
N THR A 391 11.77 5.75 16.00
CA THR A 391 11.82 4.63 15.03
C THR A 391 10.45 3.97 14.77
N ALA A 392 9.51 4.01 15.71
CA ALA A 392 8.15 3.48 15.48
C ALA A 392 7.30 4.34 14.53
N SER A 393 7.59 5.64 14.43
CA SER A 393 6.85 6.63 13.64
C SER A 393 7.10 6.56 12.12
N ALA A 394 7.88 5.60 11.61
CA ALA A 394 8.45 5.66 10.26
C ALA A 394 8.21 4.44 9.34
N SER A 395 7.69 3.29 9.84
CA SER A 395 8.28 2.00 9.40
C SER A 395 7.36 0.84 8.94
N ILE A 396 6.02 0.95 8.95
CA ILE A 396 5.15 -0.27 9.06
C ILE A 396 4.25 -0.56 7.84
N LEU A 397 4.47 -1.74 7.23
CA LEU A 397 3.73 -2.53 6.22
C LEU A 397 4.02 -4.04 6.51
N PRO A 398 3.45 -5.08 5.83
CA PRO A 398 2.58 -5.14 4.63
C PRO A 398 1.23 -5.86 4.88
N ALA A 399 0.50 -6.24 3.83
CA ALA A 399 -0.85 -6.83 3.91
C ALA A 399 -0.96 -8.32 3.56
N THR A 400 -1.96 -8.98 4.12
CA THR A 400 -2.19 -10.44 4.17
C THR A 400 -3.64 -10.82 3.86
N ALA A 401 -3.98 -12.11 3.80
CA ALA A 401 -5.32 -12.59 3.49
C ALA A 401 -6.40 -12.08 4.49
N VAL A 402 -6.05 -11.85 5.76
CA VAL A 402 -6.98 -11.23 6.74
C VAL A 402 -7.45 -9.85 6.28
N ASN A 403 -6.56 -9.02 5.73
CA ASN A 403 -6.91 -7.67 5.27
C ASN A 403 -7.99 -7.75 4.19
N PHE A 404 -7.88 -8.69 3.24
CA PHE A 404 -8.87 -8.88 2.18
C PHE A 404 -10.21 -9.39 2.72
N TRP A 405 -10.22 -10.43 3.55
CA TRP A 405 -11.46 -11.03 4.05
C TRP A 405 -12.20 -10.11 5.02
N SER A 406 -11.48 -9.45 5.91
CA SER A 406 -12.06 -8.52 6.91
C SER A 406 -12.60 -7.25 6.25
N TRP A 407 -11.95 -6.76 5.19
CA TRP A 407 -12.49 -5.70 4.35
C TRP A 407 -13.79 -6.11 3.65
N CYS A 408 -13.87 -7.33 3.10
CA CYS A 408 -15.10 -7.83 2.48
C CYS A 408 -16.23 -7.97 3.51
N ALA A 409 -15.94 -8.54 4.68
CA ALA A 409 -16.91 -8.70 5.78
C ALA A 409 -17.42 -7.34 6.28
N ALA A 410 -16.54 -6.37 6.50
CA ALA A 410 -16.90 -5.00 6.87
C ALA A 410 -17.71 -4.30 5.76
N GLY A 411 -17.33 -4.45 4.49
CA GLY A 411 -18.06 -3.91 3.35
C GLY A 411 -19.50 -4.44 3.26
N VAL A 412 -19.69 -5.76 3.39
CA VAL A 412 -21.03 -6.37 3.44
C VAL A 412 -21.81 -5.88 4.67
N LEU A 413 -21.19 -5.81 5.85
CA LEU A 413 -21.86 -5.33 7.06
C LEU A 413 -22.35 -3.88 6.89
N PHE A 414 -21.48 -2.95 6.47
CA PHE A 414 -21.85 -1.54 6.35
C PHE A 414 -22.81 -1.24 5.18
N HIS A 415 -22.65 -1.88 4.01
CA HIS A 415 -23.49 -1.59 2.84
C HIS A 415 -24.71 -2.50 2.67
N VAL A 416 -24.75 -3.68 3.28
CA VAL A 416 -25.92 -4.57 3.21
C VAL A 416 -26.72 -4.56 4.51
N VAL A 417 -26.09 -4.58 5.69
CA VAL A 417 -26.82 -4.60 6.97
C VAL A 417 -27.14 -3.19 7.45
N VAL A 418 -26.12 -2.33 7.58
CA VAL A 418 -26.31 -0.99 8.15
C VAL A 418 -27.06 -0.07 7.18
N LEU A 419 -26.70 -0.04 5.89
CA LEU A 419 -27.41 0.77 4.90
C LEU A 419 -28.88 0.34 4.70
N ARG A 420 -29.22 -0.96 4.75
CA ARG A 420 -30.64 -1.40 4.75
C ARG A 420 -31.41 -0.97 6.01
N ARG A 421 -30.73 -0.81 7.15
CA ARG A 421 -31.36 -0.46 8.43
C ARG A 421 -31.49 1.05 8.66
N PHE A 422 -30.56 1.85 8.15
CA PHE A 422 -30.48 3.30 8.38
C PHE A 422 -30.67 4.16 7.11
N GLY A 423 -30.74 3.53 5.93
CA GLY A 423 -31.04 4.19 4.65
C GLY A 423 -30.05 5.30 4.30
N ASN A 424 -30.56 6.35 3.65
CA ASN A 424 -29.74 7.46 3.15
C ASN A 424 -29.02 8.26 4.25
N GLU A 425 -29.51 8.24 5.50
CA GLU A 425 -28.79 8.85 6.63
C GLU A 425 -27.44 8.19 6.90
N TRP A 426 -27.28 6.92 6.52
CA TRP A 426 -26.01 6.22 6.66
C TRP A 426 -24.96 6.69 5.67
N ILE A 427 -25.34 7.12 4.47
CA ILE A 427 -24.39 7.57 3.43
C ILE A 427 -23.60 8.79 3.94
N ASP A 428 -24.31 9.78 4.50
CA ASP A 428 -23.72 10.98 5.10
C ASP A 428 -22.85 10.69 6.34
N LYS A 429 -23.20 9.66 7.13
CA LYS A 429 -22.55 9.34 8.41
C LYS A 429 -21.42 8.31 8.25
N GLY A 430 -21.44 7.47 7.22
CA GLY A 430 -20.46 6.42 6.96
C GLY A 430 -19.08 6.99 6.60
N TYR A 431 -19.04 8.01 5.74
CA TYR A 431 -17.78 8.73 5.45
C TYR A 431 -17.20 9.40 6.70
N LEU A 432 -18.05 10.01 7.55
CA LEU A 432 -17.63 10.60 8.82
C LEU A 432 -17.14 9.53 9.81
N LEU A 433 -17.80 8.37 9.86
CA LEU A 433 -17.38 7.26 10.70
C LEU A 433 -16.03 6.70 10.25
N SER A 434 -15.81 6.50 8.95
CA SER A 434 -14.50 6.09 8.43
C SER A 434 -13.41 7.07 8.86
N ALA A 435 -13.58 8.37 8.55
CA ALA A 435 -12.60 9.38 8.90
C ALA A 435 -12.35 9.47 10.41
N ALA A 436 -13.37 9.22 11.24
CA ALA A 436 -13.25 9.13 12.68
C ALA A 436 -12.49 7.87 13.14
N LEU A 437 -12.74 6.72 12.50
CA LEU A 437 -12.04 5.47 12.79
C LEU A 437 -10.56 5.60 12.43
N ASP A 438 -10.24 6.04 11.20
CA ASP A 438 -8.90 6.28 10.69
C ASP A 438 -8.12 7.31 11.55
N ALA A 439 -8.72 8.45 11.87
CA ALA A 439 -8.08 9.46 12.72
C ALA A 439 -7.88 8.96 14.16
N GLY A 440 -8.87 8.24 14.72
CA GLY A 440 -8.80 7.71 16.07
C GLY A 440 -7.74 6.62 16.24
N SER A 441 -7.58 5.72 15.26
CA SER A 441 -6.54 4.69 15.28
C SER A 441 -5.14 5.27 15.06
N ILE A 442 -4.97 6.27 14.18
CA ILE A 442 -3.69 6.98 14.01
C ILE A 442 -3.29 7.72 15.29
N ILE A 443 -4.22 8.46 15.91
CA ILE A 443 -3.95 9.19 17.16
C ILE A 443 -3.68 8.20 18.30
N ALA A 444 -4.41 7.08 18.38
CA ALA A 444 -4.17 6.06 19.40
C ALA A 444 -2.83 5.35 19.18
N GLY A 445 -2.48 4.97 17.95
CA GLY A 445 -1.16 4.45 17.61
C GLY A 445 -0.06 5.42 18.04
N PHE A 446 -0.15 6.69 17.63
CA PHE A 446 0.79 7.72 18.06
C PHE A 446 0.89 7.85 19.58
N VAL A 447 -0.24 7.88 20.31
CA VAL A 447 -0.22 8.02 21.78
C VAL A 447 0.31 6.75 22.45
N ILE A 448 -0.12 5.55 22.06
CA ILE A 448 0.33 4.28 22.63
C ILE A 448 1.83 4.12 22.40
N SER A 449 2.30 4.42 21.19
CA SER A 449 3.72 4.47 20.92
C SER A 449 4.39 5.53 21.80
N ALA A 450 4.03 6.81 21.67
CA ALA A 450 4.70 7.92 22.35
C ALA A 450 4.58 7.94 23.89
N SER A 451 3.70 7.15 24.49
CA SER A 451 3.52 7.07 25.96
C SER A 451 3.91 5.73 26.58
N LEU A 452 3.77 4.59 25.86
CA LEU A 452 3.98 3.25 26.42
C LEU A 452 5.13 2.49 25.74
N GLN A 453 5.05 2.29 24.41
CA GLN A 453 6.05 1.49 23.70
C GLN A 453 7.41 2.22 23.66
N LEU A 454 7.37 3.54 23.46
CA LEU A 454 8.55 4.34 23.17
C LEU A 454 9.27 4.88 24.43
N PRO A 455 8.59 5.40 25.48
CA PRO A 455 9.26 5.85 26.70
C PRO A 455 9.49 4.72 27.70
N ALA A 456 8.72 3.63 27.65
CA ALA A 456 8.71 2.59 28.67
C ALA A 456 8.98 1.17 28.13
N GLY A 457 9.05 0.97 26.81
CA GLY A 457 9.28 -0.37 26.22
C GLY A 457 8.17 -1.38 26.51
N VAL A 458 6.99 -0.90 26.95
CA VAL A 458 5.88 -1.78 27.30
C VAL A 458 5.11 -2.09 26.03
N TYR A 459 5.16 -3.35 25.60
CA TYR A 459 4.38 -3.84 24.46
C TYR A 459 3.08 -4.54 24.86
N GLY A 460 2.90 -4.82 26.16
CA GLY A 460 1.71 -5.44 26.76
C GLY A 460 2.09 -6.43 27.85
N LEU A 461 1.14 -7.29 28.25
CA LEU A 461 1.40 -8.46 29.09
C LEU A 461 1.88 -9.63 28.23
N SER A 462 2.82 -10.44 28.69
CA SER A 462 3.21 -11.67 28.01
C SER A 462 2.11 -12.73 28.16
N TRP A 463 1.22 -12.83 27.19
CA TRP A 463 0.20 -13.87 27.09
C TRP A 463 -0.09 -14.17 25.61
N TRP A 464 -0.81 -15.26 25.35
CA TRP A 464 -1.08 -15.78 24.01
C TRP A 464 -1.59 -14.73 22.98
N GLY A 465 -2.38 -13.74 23.41
CA GLY A 465 -2.87 -12.68 22.52
C GLY A 465 -1.88 -11.56 22.21
N LEU A 466 -0.65 -11.60 22.75
CA LEU A 466 0.38 -10.58 22.48
C LEU A 466 1.13 -10.83 21.17
N ASP A 467 1.18 -12.08 20.72
CA ASP A 467 1.91 -12.43 19.50
C ASP A 467 1.22 -11.81 18.28
N PHE A 468 1.98 -11.09 17.46
CA PHE A 468 1.52 -10.51 16.19
C PHE A 468 1.51 -11.60 15.10
N ASP A 469 0.81 -12.68 15.40
CA ASP A 469 0.66 -13.87 14.58
C ASP A 469 -0.77 -14.41 14.72
N ASP A 470 -1.19 -15.24 13.76
CA ASP A 470 -2.52 -15.85 13.75
C ASP A 470 -2.57 -17.25 14.37
N HIS A 471 -1.42 -17.67 14.94
CA HIS A 471 -1.21 -18.94 15.64
C HIS A 471 -1.41 -20.17 14.75
N CYS A 472 -1.02 -20.05 13.48
CA CYS A 472 -1.07 -21.11 12.47
C CYS A 472 0.35 -21.53 11.98
N PRO A 473 1.23 -22.07 12.85
CA PRO A 473 2.64 -22.30 12.52
C PRO A 473 2.90 -23.27 11.36
N LEU A 474 1.93 -24.12 11.00
CA LEU A 474 2.03 -25.07 9.89
C LEU A 474 1.51 -24.51 8.55
N ALA A 475 0.96 -23.30 8.50
CA ALA A 475 0.37 -22.74 7.29
C ALA A 475 1.39 -22.45 6.18
N SER A 476 2.62 -22.11 6.55
CA SER A 476 3.74 -21.89 5.63
C SER A 476 4.41 -23.19 5.16
N CYS A 477 4.07 -24.35 5.75
CA CYS A 477 4.74 -25.60 5.42
C CYS A 477 4.39 -26.13 4.02
N PRO A 478 5.36 -26.70 3.29
CA PRO A 478 5.11 -27.39 2.03
C PRO A 478 4.38 -28.72 2.27
N THR A 479 3.84 -29.31 1.20
CA THR A 479 3.07 -30.57 1.24
C THR A 479 3.69 -31.69 0.40
N VAL A 480 4.97 -31.57 0.04
CA VAL A 480 5.77 -32.57 -0.68
C VAL A 480 6.74 -33.24 0.29
N PRO A 481 6.84 -34.59 0.33
CA PRO A 481 7.70 -35.32 1.27
C PRO A 481 9.21 -35.04 1.06
N ASP A 482 9.64 -34.81 -0.18
CA ASP A 482 11.05 -34.59 -0.53
C ASP A 482 11.60 -33.22 -0.11
N VAL A 483 10.75 -32.30 0.39
CA VAL A 483 11.12 -30.91 0.72
C VAL A 483 11.15 -30.71 2.23
N ASN A 484 12.35 -30.69 2.81
CA ASN A 484 12.54 -30.49 4.25
C ASN A 484 12.79 -29.02 4.60
N VAL A 485 11.79 -28.37 5.20
CA VAL A 485 11.85 -26.97 5.69
C VAL A 485 11.95 -26.97 7.23
N PRO A 486 12.91 -26.24 7.83
CA PRO A 486 13.05 -26.17 9.30
C PRO A 486 11.76 -25.71 9.98
N GLY A 487 11.30 -26.45 10.98
CA GLY A 487 10.07 -26.16 11.73
C GLY A 487 8.81 -26.87 11.21
N CYS A 488 8.85 -27.45 10.01
CA CYS A 488 7.76 -28.26 9.47
C CYS A 488 7.95 -29.75 9.79
N PRO A 489 6.88 -30.52 10.00
CA PRO A 489 6.98 -31.97 10.13
C PRO A 489 7.29 -32.58 8.76
N THR A 490 8.27 -33.48 8.71
CA THR A 490 8.56 -34.30 7.52
C THR A 490 7.38 -35.25 7.25
N ILE A 491 6.83 -35.18 6.03
CA ILE A 491 5.68 -35.99 5.56
C ILE A 491 6.18 -37.30 4.95
#